data_AF-A0A9J6ZEK5-F1
#
_entry.id   AF-A0A9J6ZEK5-F1
#
_cell.length_a   1.000
_cell.length_b   1.000
_cell.length_c   1.000
_cell.angle_alpha   90.00
_cell.angle_beta   90.00
_cell.angle_gamma   90.00
#
_symmetry.space_group_name_H-M   'P 1'
#
loop_
_entity.id
_entity.type
_entity.pdbx_description
1 polymer ?
#
loop_
_entity_poly.entity_id
_entity_poly.type
_entity_poly.pdbx_seq_one_letter_code
_entity_poly.pdbx_strand_id
1 'polypeptide(L)'
;MSQKVAEKQVEPTGKRSITLAVTLVLLVASLMLNVLFSTKNMSYGQDQKVEIGEHIVQHLTTFNEKNTLLMQYVYDIVDLSPEDHKLARLTAAHAVPLVVELKQEMSQLIVIATEFKQATFSTEDTEQLEWLTLIEDQLQLIASVEGQLTQAELDELNAMIEGSEYLAQTVNSFNFKVEGNKNAMIRLGNGFDWIEQVQAIEQYVNVEAVQ
;
A
#
# COMPACT_ATOMS: atom_id res chain seq x y z
N MET A 1 -30.70 68.52 -68.03
CA MET A 1 -31.47 67.39 -67.47
C MET A 1 -30.62 66.13 -67.58
N SER A 2 -30.03 65.67 -66.47
CA SER A 2 -29.48 64.32 -66.33
C SER A 2 -29.73 63.89 -64.89
N GLN A 3 -30.55 62.86 -64.73
CA GLN A 3 -30.94 62.27 -63.46
C GLN A 3 -29.71 61.66 -62.77
N LYS A 4 -29.43 62.08 -61.53
CA LYS A 4 -28.66 61.26 -60.58
C LYS A 4 -29.63 60.28 -59.93
N VAL A 5 -29.44 59.00 -60.24
CA VAL A 5 -30.12 57.87 -59.58
C VAL A 5 -29.64 57.83 -58.13
N ALA A 6 -30.57 57.89 -57.19
CA ALA A 6 -30.31 57.68 -55.77
C ALA A 6 -30.09 56.19 -55.53
N GLU A 7 -28.85 55.80 -55.24
CA GLU A 7 -28.50 54.46 -54.80
C GLU A 7 -28.90 54.31 -53.33
N LYS A 8 -29.96 53.54 -53.08
CA LYS A 8 -30.47 53.25 -51.74
C LYS A 8 -29.58 52.19 -51.12
N GLN A 9 -28.63 52.59 -50.27
CA GLN A 9 -27.87 51.64 -49.45
C GLN A 9 -28.83 51.00 -48.43
N VAL A 10 -29.06 49.70 -48.59
CA VAL A 10 -29.73 48.88 -47.58
C VAL A 10 -28.66 48.45 -46.58
N GLU A 11 -28.60 49.11 -45.43
CA GLU A 11 -27.85 48.58 -44.29
C GLU A 11 -28.48 47.25 -43.83
N PRO A 12 -27.73 46.16 -43.65
CA PRO A 12 -28.22 44.97 -42.98
C PRO A 12 -28.13 45.18 -41.46
N THR A 13 -29.01 46.01 -40.91
CA THR A 13 -29.20 46.17 -39.46
C THR A 13 -30.08 45.04 -38.94
N GLY A 14 -29.49 44.09 -38.19
CA GLY A 14 -30.28 43.10 -37.43
C GLY A 14 -29.59 41.80 -37.02
N LYS A 15 -28.49 41.39 -37.67
CA LYS A 15 -27.86 40.07 -37.39
C LYS A 15 -26.70 40.09 -36.39
N ARG A 16 -26.09 41.25 -36.11
CA ARG A 16 -24.88 41.36 -35.25
C ARG A 16 -25.14 41.11 -33.75
N SER A 17 -26.33 41.43 -33.24
CA SER A 17 -26.64 41.27 -31.80
C SER A 17 -26.88 39.80 -31.42
N ILE A 18 -27.54 39.03 -32.30
CA ILE A 18 -27.85 37.62 -32.05
C ILE A 18 -26.58 36.78 -32.11
N THR A 19 -25.70 37.01 -33.09
CA THR A 19 -24.42 36.28 -33.17
C THR A 19 -23.56 36.51 -31.93
N LEU A 20 -23.50 37.75 -31.41
CA LEU A 20 -22.76 38.08 -30.19
C LEU A 20 -23.37 37.40 -28.96
N ALA A 21 -24.70 37.36 -28.84
CA ALA A 21 -25.38 36.68 -27.75
C ALA A 21 -25.16 35.15 -27.81
N VAL A 22 -25.21 34.56 -29.01
CA VAL A 22 -24.97 33.14 -29.23
C VAL A 22 -23.51 32.77 -28.94
N THR A 23 -22.53 33.57 -29.39
CA THR A 23 -21.12 33.30 -29.05
C THR A 23 -20.84 33.48 -27.57
N LEU A 24 -21.49 34.43 -26.90
CA LEU A 24 -21.37 34.59 -25.45
C LEU A 24 -21.92 33.37 -24.70
N VAL A 25 -23.11 32.88 -25.09
CA VAL A 25 -23.72 31.67 -24.49
C VAL A 25 -22.85 30.45 -24.73
N LEU A 26 -22.31 30.27 -25.94
CA LEU A 26 -21.39 29.18 -26.26
C LEU A 26 -20.08 29.28 -25.48
N LEU A 27 -19.55 30.49 -25.28
CA LEU A 27 -18.34 30.71 -24.49
C LEU A 27 -18.58 30.32 -23.03
N VAL A 28 -19.67 30.80 -22.42
CA VAL A 28 -20.02 30.49 -21.03
C VAL A 28 -20.30 29.00 -20.86
N ALA A 29 -21.02 28.37 -21.80
CA ALA A 29 -21.27 26.93 -21.76
C ALA A 29 -19.98 26.10 -21.90
N SER A 30 -19.07 26.51 -22.79
CA SER A 30 -17.74 25.88 -22.95
C SER A 30 -16.92 25.99 -21.67
N LEU A 31 -16.92 27.16 -21.03
CA LEU A 31 -16.20 27.40 -19.78
C LEU A 31 -16.78 26.56 -18.62
N MET A 32 -18.11 26.50 -18.51
CA MET A 32 -18.78 25.64 -17.52
C MET A 32 -18.48 24.15 -17.75
N LEU A 33 -18.52 23.69 -19.00
CA LEU A 33 -18.19 22.30 -19.34
C LEU A 33 -16.73 21.96 -18.99
N ASN A 34 -15.79 22.86 -19.27
CA ASN A 34 -14.38 22.65 -18.94
C ASN A 34 -14.15 22.58 -17.43
N VAL A 35 -14.80 23.46 -16.65
CA VAL A 35 -14.73 23.43 -15.19
C VAL A 35 -15.37 22.16 -14.62
N LEU A 36 -16.52 21.73 -15.16
CA LEU A 36 -17.19 20.48 -14.73
C LEU A 36 -16.36 19.24 -15.05
N PHE A 37 -15.77 19.16 -16.24
CA PHE A 37 -14.86 18.07 -16.61
C PHE A 37 -13.62 18.03 -15.72
N SER A 38 -13.00 19.20 -15.49
CA SER A 38 -11.84 19.31 -14.61
C SER A 38 -12.19 18.88 -13.18
N THR A 39 -13.33 19.31 -12.65
CA THR A 39 -13.79 18.96 -11.29
C THR A 39 -14.07 17.46 -11.15
N LYS A 40 -14.72 16.83 -12.13
CA LYS A 40 -14.97 15.38 -12.10
C LYS A 40 -13.68 14.57 -12.19
N ASN A 41 -12.76 14.96 -13.06
CA ASN A 41 -11.47 14.27 -13.19
C ASN A 41 -10.63 14.40 -11.91
N MET A 42 -10.67 15.56 -11.25
CA MET A 42 -10.01 15.77 -9.96
C MET A 42 -10.63 14.93 -8.84
N SER A 43 -11.97 14.80 -8.82
CA SER A 43 -12.65 13.93 -7.86
C SER A 43 -12.27 12.47 -8.06
N TYR A 44 -12.26 11.97 -9.30
CA TYR A 44 -11.89 10.59 -9.61
C TYR A 44 -10.47 10.26 -9.17
N GLY A 45 -9.52 11.17 -9.45
CA GLY A 45 -8.13 11.00 -9.00
C GLY A 45 -7.94 11.15 -7.48
N GLN A 46 -8.85 11.82 -6.77
CA GLN A 46 -8.83 11.86 -5.30
C GLN A 46 -9.41 10.60 -4.70
N ASP A 47 -10.50 10.06 -5.25
CA ASP A 47 -11.14 8.86 -4.73
C ASP A 47 -10.23 7.64 -4.94
N GLN A 48 -9.51 7.55 -6.06
CA GLN A 48 -8.46 6.54 -6.25
C GLN A 48 -7.33 6.67 -5.21
N LYS A 49 -6.90 7.89 -4.86
CA LYS A 49 -5.88 8.09 -3.82
C LYS A 49 -6.38 7.72 -2.43
N VAL A 50 -7.68 7.90 -2.17
CA VAL A 50 -8.29 7.44 -0.92
C VAL A 50 -8.24 5.93 -0.85
N GLU A 51 -8.68 5.24 -1.91
CA GLU A 51 -8.67 3.78 -2.00
C GLU A 51 -7.25 3.21 -1.82
N ILE A 52 -6.24 3.76 -2.51
CA ILE A 52 -4.84 3.36 -2.31
C ILE A 52 -4.40 3.61 -0.85
N GLY A 53 -4.76 4.75 -0.27
CA GLY A 53 -4.47 5.06 1.13
C GLY A 53 -5.09 4.08 2.12
N GLU A 54 -6.34 3.67 1.88
CA GLU A 54 -7.05 2.67 2.68
C GLU A 54 -6.37 1.30 2.58
N HIS A 55 -5.98 0.88 1.37
CA HIS A 55 -5.22 -0.35 1.17
C HIS A 55 -3.88 -0.36 1.91
N ILE A 56 -3.13 0.76 1.87
CA ILE A 56 -1.87 0.88 2.60
C ILE A 56 -2.08 0.67 4.11
N VAL A 57 -3.08 1.34 4.69
CA VAL A 57 -3.41 1.19 6.12
C VAL A 57 -3.82 -0.25 6.43
N GLN A 58 -4.65 -0.85 5.59
CA GLN A 58 -5.12 -2.22 5.76
C GLN A 58 -3.96 -3.22 5.75
N HIS A 59 -3.07 -3.15 4.76
CA HIS A 59 -1.93 -4.06 4.65
C HIS A 59 -0.93 -3.86 5.80
N LEU A 60 -0.61 -2.61 6.18
CA LEU A 60 0.27 -2.35 7.33
C LEU A 60 -0.32 -2.86 8.65
N THR A 61 -1.63 -2.68 8.85
CA THR A 61 -2.32 -3.16 10.05
C THR A 61 -2.30 -4.69 10.10
N THR A 62 -2.70 -5.32 9.00
CA THR A 62 -2.75 -6.78 8.88
C THR A 62 -1.36 -7.40 9.04
N PHE A 63 -0.33 -6.78 8.45
CA PHE A 63 1.07 -7.20 8.63
C PHE A 63 1.48 -7.11 10.11
N ASN A 64 1.19 -6.01 10.80
CA ASN A 64 1.52 -5.84 12.22
C ASN A 64 0.83 -6.88 13.11
N GLU A 65 -0.48 -7.11 12.88
CA GLU A 65 -1.28 -8.08 13.62
C GLU A 65 -0.76 -9.51 13.42
N LYS A 66 -0.47 -9.90 12.18
CA LYS A 66 0.09 -11.22 11.86
C LYS A 66 1.49 -11.40 12.43
N ASN A 67 2.33 -10.37 12.40
CA ASN A 67 3.67 -10.41 12.98
C ASN A 67 3.61 -10.55 14.51
N THR A 68 2.70 -9.84 15.15
CA THR A 68 2.43 -9.97 16.60
C THR A 68 1.94 -11.39 16.94
N LEU A 69 1.05 -11.94 16.11
CA LEU A 69 0.55 -13.30 16.30
C LEU A 69 1.68 -14.32 16.09
N LEU A 70 2.52 -14.17 15.06
CA LEU A 70 3.69 -15.01 14.84
C LEU A 70 4.60 -15.02 16.07
N MET A 71 4.93 -13.84 16.64
CA MET A 71 5.69 -13.76 17.88
C MET A 71 5.05 -14.56 19.02
N GLN A 72 3.73 -14.44 19.19
CA GLN A 72 3.01 -15.20 20.21
C GLN A 72 3.15 -16.72 19.99
N TYR A 73 3.00 -17.19 18.75
CA TYR A 73 3.24 -18.59 18.42
C TYR A 73 4.67 -19.03 18.75
N VAL A 74 5.67 -18.22 18.43
CA VAL A 74 7.08 -18.55 18.70
C VAL A 74 7.35 -18.62 20.21
N TYR A 75 6.80 -17.68 20.99
CA TYR A 75 6.86 -17.76 22.46
C TYR A 75 6.18 -19.03 22.99
N ASP A 76 4.98 -19.35 22.51
CA ASP A 76 4.26 -20.57 22.90
C ASP A 76 5.06 -21.83 22.57
N ILE A 77 5.75 -21.90 21.42
CA ILE A 77 6.60 -23.04 21.04
C ILE A 77 7.75 -23.22 22.05
N VAL A 78 8.43 -22.13 22.39
CA VAL A 78 9.55 -22.15 23.35
C VAL A 78 9.08 -22.57 24.73
N ASP A 79 7.97 -21.99 25.23
CA ASP A 79 7.43 -22.27 26.55
C ASP A 79 6.86 -23.68 26.68
N LEU A 80 6.24 -24.21 25.62
CA LEU A 80 5.65 -25.56 25.62
C LEU A 80 6.70 -26.68 25.48
N SER A 81 7.84 -26.40 24.84
CA SER A 81 8.86 -27.41 24.52
C SER A 81 9.30 -28.28 25.71
N PRO A 82 9.53 -27.75 26.93
CA PRO A 82 9.92 -28.56 28.10
C PRO A 82 8.81 -29.45 28.64
N GLU A 83 7.55 -29.03 28.51
CA GLU A 83 6.39 -29.71 29.12
C GLU A 83 5.70 -30.68 28.16
N ASP A 84 5.49 -30.25 26.91
CA ASP A 84 4.84 -31.01 25.85
C ASP A 84 5.45 -30.67 24.48
N HIS A 85 6.59 -31.30 24.18
CA HIS A 85 7.28 -31.14 22.90
C HIS A 85 6.43 -31.49 21.67
N LYS A 86 5.41 -32.36 21.81
CA LYS A 86 4.51 -32.68 20.69
C LYS A 86 3.60 -31.51 20.40
N LEU A 87 3.05 -30.88 21.45
CA LEU A 87 2.24 -29.69 21.29
C LEU A 87 3.08 -28.53 20.75
N ALA A 88 4.31 -28.33 21.24
CA ALA A 88 5.22 -27.29 20.70
C ALA A 88 5.46 -27.45 19.19
N ARG A 89 5.73 -28.66 18.71
CA ARG A 89 5.92 -28.92 17.26
C ARG A 89 4.63 -28.78 16.45
N LEU A 90 3.48 -29.15 17.03
CA LEU A 90 2.18 -28.89 16.41
C LEU A 90 1.90 -27.39 16.31
N THR A 91 2.23 -26.61 17.35
CA THR A 91 2.14 -25.15 17.36
C THR A 91 3.01 -24.54 16.26
N ALA A 92 4.23 -25.05 16.04
CA ALA A 92 5.07 -24.64 14.91
C ALA A 92 4.39 -24.92 13.56
N ALA A 93 3.77 -26.09 13.39
CA ALA A 93 3.01 -26.42 12.18
C ALA A 93 1.84 -25.44 11.92
N HIS A 94 1.19 -24.98 12.99
CA HIS A 94 0.10 -23.99 12.90
C HIS A 94 0.60 -22.56 12.63
N ALA A 95 1.86 -22.25 12.93
CA ALA A 95 2.44 -20.94 12.66
C ALA A 95 2.86 -20.77 11.18
N VAL A 96 3.18 -21.86 10.46
CA VAL A 96 3.64 -21.81 9.05
C VAL A 96 2.70 -20.99 8.14
N PRO A 97 1.37 -21.20 8.12
CA PRO A 97 0.47 -20.41 7.29
C PRO A 97 0.49 -18.90 7.59
N LEU A 98 0.77 -18.50 8.84
CA LEU A 98 0.88 -17.08 9.20
C LEU A 98 2.08 -16.41 8.53
N VAL A 99 3.18 -17.13 8.33
CA VAL A 99 4.36 -16.62 7.63
C VAL A 99 4.07 -16.42 6.16
N VAL A 100 3.36 -17.36 5.53
CA VAL A 100 2.90 -17.22 4.13
C VAL A 100 2.01 -15.98 3.98
N GLU A 101 1.10 -15.79 4.93
CA GLU A 101 0.22 -14.63 4.97
C GLU A 101 0.98 -13.32 5.20
N LEU A 102 2.02 -13.30 6.04
CA LEU A 102 2.91 -12.14 6.23
C LEU A 102 3.66 -11.77 4.96
N LYS A 103 4.20 -12.77 4.25
CA LYS A 103 4.85 -12.56 2.95
C LYS A 103 3.90 -11.89 1.97
N GLN A 104 2.66 -12.36 1.90
CA GLN A 104 1.65 -11.76 1.02
C GLN A 104 1.40 -10.30 1.35
N GLU A 105 1.18 -9.93 2.62
CA GLU A 105 0.96 -8.53 3.00
C GLU A 105 2.17 -7.66 2.64
N MET A 106 3.39 -8.16 2.89
CA MET A 106 4.61 -7.44 2.57
C MET A 106 4.79 -7.26 1.06
N SER A 107 4.56 -8.31 0.26
CA SER A 107 4.62 -8.22 -1.20
C SER A 107 3.61 -7.20 -1.73
N GLN A 108 2.38 -7.14 -1.19
CA GLN A 108 1.39 -6.12 -1.58
C GLN A 108 1.89 -4.71 -1.26
N LEU A 109 2.49 -4.49 -0.08
CA LEU A 109 3.06 -3.20 0.29
C LEU A 109 4.21 -2.78 -0.64
N ILE A 110 5.11 -3.71 -1.00
CA ILE A 110 6.21 -3.43 -1.94
C ILE A 110 5.68 -3.12 -3.34
N VAL A 111 4.68 -3.86 -3.82
CA VAL A 111 4.03 -3.59 -5.12
C VAL A 111 3.47 -2.17 -5.14
N ILE A 112 2.70 -1.78 -4.12
CA ILE A 112 2.15 -0.42 -4.01
C ILE A 112 3.29 0.60 -3.93
N ALA A 113 4.34 0.34 -3.16
CA ALA A 113 5.45 1.28 -2.95
C ALA A 113 6.27 1.51 -4.23
N THR A 114 6.41 0.46 -5.05
CA THR A 114 7.09 0.48 -6.34
C THR A 114 6.40 1.42 -7.33
N GLU A 115 5.07 1.55 -7.27
CA GLU A 115 4.33 2.51 -8.10
C GLU A 115 4.71 3.97 -7.79
N PHE A 116 5.17 4.27 -6.57
CA PHE A 116 5.60 5.60 -6.16
C PHE A 116 7.09 5.84 -6.32
N LYS A 117 7.94 4.84 -6.04
CA LYS A 117 9.40 4.94 -6.07
C LYS A 117 10.07 3.68 -6.59
N GLN A 118 9.91 3.39 -7.88
CA GLN A 118 10.47 2.20 -8.53
C GLN A 118 11.99 2.00 -8.32
N ALA A 119 12.78 3.08 -8.24
CA ALA A 119 14.23 3.00 -8.03
C ALA A 119 14.66 2.64 -6.59
N THR A 120 13.71 2.58 -5.66
CA THR A 120 13.97 2.35 -4.23
C THR A 120 13.76 0.90 -3.81
N PHE A 121 12.90 0.17 -4.53
CA PHE A 121 12.51 -1.20 -4.23
C PHE A 121 13.14 -2.15 -5.24
N SER A 122 13.53 -3.35 -4.80
CA SER A 122 14.08 -4.36 -5.72
C SER A 122 12.94 -4.98 -6.52
N THR A 123 12.65 -4.42 -7.70
CA THR A 123 11.55 -4.91 -8.54
C THR A 123 11.81 -6.28 -9.18
N GLU A 124 13.05 -6.76 -9.16
CA GLU A 124 13.40 -8.05 -9.76
C GLU A 124 13.02 -9.23 -8.84
N ASP A 125 12.78 -9.01 -7.55
CA ASP A 125 12.63 -10.10 -6.57
C ASP A 125 11.70 -9.75 -5.40
N THR A 126 10.52 -9.17 -5.65
CA THR A 126 9.47 -9.02 -4.62
C THR A 126 8.98 -10.36 -4.02
N GLU A 127 9.43 -11.49 -4.60
CA GLU A 127 9.25 -12.85 -4.09
C GLU A 127 10.33 -13.29 -3.10
N GLN A 128 11.54 -12.70 -3.12
CA GLN A 128 12.66 -13.12 -2.27
C GLN A 128 12.62 -12.42 -0.90
N LEU A 129 11.49 -12.49 -0.20
CA LEU A 129 11.42 -12.14 1.22
C LEU A 129 12.22 -13.18 2.04
N GLU A 130 13.55 -13.12 1.93
CA GLU A 130 14.48 -14.21 2.28
C GLU A 130 14.35 -14.62 3.74
N TRP A 131 14.34 -13.68 4.66
CA TRP A 131 14.19 -13.97 6.08
C TRP A 131 12.82 -14.57 6.40
N LEU A 132 11.73 -14.09 5.79
CA LEU A 132 10.42 -14.73 5.98
C LEU A 132 10.40 -16.15 5.39
N THR A 133 11.22 -16.42 4.36
CA THR A 133 11.39 -17.77 3.81
C THR A 133 12.18 -18.67 4.74
N LEU A 134 13.25 -18.15 5.32
CA LEU A 134 13.98 -18.84 6.37
C LEU A 134 13.08 -19.22 7.55
N ILE A 135 12.22 -18.30 8.02
CA ILE A 135 11.27 -18.58 9.10
C ILE A 135 10.27 -19.68 8.71
N GLU A 136 9.69 -19.59 7.52
CA GLU A 136 8.75 -20.60 7.03
C GLU A 136 9.41 -21.99 7.02
N ASP A 137 10.61 -22.09 6.45
CA ASP A 137 11.38 -23.33 6.36
C ASP A 137 11.77 -23.87 7.74
N GLN A 138 12.15 -23.00 8.68
CA GLN A 138 12.52 -23.38 10.04
C GLN A 138 11.32 -23.88 10.84
N LEU A 139 10.17 -23.21 10.77
CA LEU A 139 8.94 -23.67 11.42
C LEU A 139 8.45 -24.99 10.82
N GLN A 140 8.55 -25.14 9.50
CA GLN A 140 8.25 -26.38 8.80
C GLN A 140 9.18 -27.52 9.26
N LEU A 141 10.47 -27.24 9.40
CA LEU A 141 11.46 -28.19 9.91
C LEU A 141 11.13 -28.62 11.34
N ILE A 142 10.91 -27.65 12.25
CA ILE A 142 10.51 -27.92 13.64
C ILE A 142 9.24 -28.76 13.69
N ALA A 143 8.25 -28.47 12.84
CA ALA A 143 7.01 -29.24 12.77
C ALA A 143 7.22 -30.69 12.31
N SER A 144 8.24 -30.94 11.49
CA SER A 144 8.46 -32.24 10.82
C SER A 144 9.31 -33.24 11.63
N VAL A 145 10.12 -32.76 12.57
CA VAL A 145 11.06 -33.58 13.34
C VAL A 145 10.38 -34.11 14.61
N GLU A 146 10.80 -35.27 15.12
CA GLU A 146 10.27 -35.81 16.39
C GLU A 146 11.19 -35.47 17.57
N GLY A 147 10.62 -35.43 18.78
CA GLY A 147 11.36 -35.27 20.03
C GLY A 147 11.37 -33.84 20.56
N GLN A 148 12.19 -33.59 21.59
CA GLN A 148 12.35 -32.26 22.17
C GLN A 148 13.00 -31.29 21.17
N LEU A 149 12.76 -29.99 21.35
CA LEU A 149 13.52 -29.00 20.59
C LEU A 149 14.99 -29.06 20.98
N THR A 150 15.85 -29.06 19.97
CA THR A 150 17.28 -28.94 20.11
C THR A 150 17.67 -27.51 20.49
N GLN A 151 18.87 -27.33 21.03
CA GLN A 151 19.37 -25.97 21.32
C GLN A 151 19.43 -25.10 20.06
N ALA A 152 19.80 -25.69 18.92
CA ALA A 152 19.82 -24.98 17.65
C ALA A 152 18.41 -24.50 17.26
N GLU A 153 17.38 -25.35 17.37
CA GLU A 153 15.99 -24.94 17.11
C GLU A 153 15.54 -23.80 18.06
N LEU A 154 15.96 -23.83 19.33
CA LEU A 154 15.67 -22.75 20.28
C LEU A 154 16.39 -21.44 19.94
N ASP A 155 17.65 -21.51 19.51
CA ASP A 155 18.43 -20.34 19.11
C ASP A 155 17.78 -19.67 17.88
N GLU A 156 17.33 -20.47 16.90
CA GLU A 156 16.59 -19.97 15.73
C GLU A 156 15.25 -19.33 16.13
N LEU A 157 14.47 -19.96 17.00
CA LEU A 157 13.21 -19.38 17.51
C LEU A 157 13.44 -18.05 18.24
N ASN A 158 14.54 -17.90 18.98
CA ASN A 158 14.90 -16.62 19.59
C ASN A 158 15.27 -15.56 18.53
N ALA A 159 16.01 -15.93 17.48
CA ALA A 159 16.28 -15.02 16.37
C ALA A 159 15.00 -14.58 15.64
N MET A 160 14.01 -15.47 15.51
CA MET A 160 12.69 -15.12 14.97
C MET A 160 11.97 -14.08 15.84
N ILE A 161 12.04 -14.21 17.17
CA ILE A 161 11.47 -13.24 18.11
C ILE A 161 12.13 -11.88 17.90
N GLU A 162 13.46 -11.81 17.92
CA GLU A 162 14.21 -10.56 17.77
C GLU A 162 13.88 -9.85 16.44
N GLY A 163 13.84 -10.60 15.34
CA GLY A 163 13.49 -10.03 14.04
C GLY A 163 12.03 -9.60 13.94
N SER A 164 11.11 -10.36 14.52
CA SER A 164 9.71 -9.97 14.57
C SER A 164 9.49 -8.72 15.44
N GLU A 165 10.26 -8.55 16.51
CA GLU A 165 10.25 -7.33 17.33
C GLU A 165 10.75 -6.11 16.53
N TYR A 166 11.82 -6.28 15.73
CA TYR A 166 12.29 -5.23 14.83
C TYR A 166 11.21 -4.81 13.82
N LEU A 167 10.53 -5.79 13.20
CA LEU A 167 9.44 -5.54 12.27
C LEU A 167 8.29 -4.79 12.95
N ALA A 168 7.87 -5.24 14.14
CA ALA A 168 6.82 -4.60 14.91
C ALA A 168 7.20 -3.14 15.25
N GLN A 169 8.43 -2.88 15.68
CA GLN A 169 8.89 -1.52 15.98
C GLN A 169 8.86 -0.62 14.74
N THR A 170 9.32 -1.14 13.60
CA THR A 170 9.34 -0.40 12.33
C THR A 170 7.93 -0.04 11.88
N VAL A 171 7.01 -1.01 11.93
CA VAL A 171 5.60 -0.80 11.55
C VAL A 171 4.87 0.12 12.52
N ASN A 172 5.11 -0.02 13.83
CA ASN A 172 4.48 0.83 14.86
C ASN A 172 4.94 2.31 14.80
N SER A 173 5.99 2.62 14.04
CA SER A 173 6.34 4.01 13.73
C SER A 173 5.32 4.69 12.80
N PHE A 174 4.52 3.91 12.08
CA PHE A 174 3.43 4.42 11.25
C PHE A 174 2.27 4.93 12.10
N ASN A 175 1.71 6.08 11.72
CA ASN A 175 0.58 6.66 12.44
C ASN A 175 -0.76 6.03 12.01
N PHE A 176 -1.14 4.92 12.64
CA PHE A 176 -2.42 4.24 12.37
C PHE A 176 -3.68 5.07 12.69
N LYS A 177 -3.58 6.18 13.44
CA LYS A 177 -4.74 7.03 13.78
C LYS A 177 -5.27 7.86 12.61
N VAL A 178 -4.76 7.63 11.41
CA VAL A 178 -5.15 8.29 10.18
C VAL A 178 -6.37 7.65 9.50
N GLU A 179 -6.73 6.42 9.88
CA GLU A 179 -7.87 5.69 9.32
C GLU A 179 -9.17 6.50 9.38
N GLY A 180 -9.97 6.45 8.31
CA GLY A 180 -11.23 7.19 8.19
C GLY A 180 -11.08 8.70 7.91
N ASN A 181 -9.85 9.24 7.89
CA ASN A 181 -9.60 10.62 7.49
C ASN A 181 -9.25 10.71 5.99
N LYS A 182 -10.19 11.20 5.17
CA LYS A 182 -10.02 11.37 3.71
C LYS A 182 -8.73 12.09 3.33
N ASN A 183 -8.38 13.18 4.03
CA ASN A 183 -7.16 13.93 3.71
C ASN A 183 -5.90 13.15 4.06
N ALA A 184 -5.93 12.33 5.12
CA ALA A 184 -4.82 11.47 5.46
C ALA A 184 -4.68 10.33 4.44
N MET A 185 -5.78 9.69 4.01
CA MET A 185 -5.75 8.67 2.95
C MET A 185 -5.20 9.23 1.65
N ILE A 186 -5.61 10.45 1.25
CA ILE A 186 -5.04 11.12 0.08
C ILE A 186 -3.52 11.33 0.24
N ARG A 187 -3.04 11.71 1.43
CA ARG A 187 -1.58 11.86 1.67
C ARG A 187 -0.86 10.51 1.52
N LEU A 188 -1.41 9.45 2.10
CA LEU A 188 -0.86 8.09 1.96
C LEU A 188 -0.85 7.62 0.50
N GLY A 189 -1.95 7.79 -0.22
CA GLY A 189 -2.07 7.50 -1.66
C GLY A 189 -1.29 8.45 -2.57
N ASN A 190 -0.54 9.40 -2.01
CA ASN A 190 0.50 10.15 -2.72
C ASN A 190 1.92 9.71 -2.33
N GLY A 191 2.07 8.66 -1.52
CA GLY A 191 3.35 8.11 -1.09
C GLY A 191 3.98 8.78 0.14
N PHE A 192 3.24 9.58 0.90
CA PHE A 192 3.77 10.25 2.09
C PHE A 192 3.62 9.40 3.35
N ASP A 193 4.61 9.48 4.26
CA ASP A 193 4.59 8.95 5.63
C ASP A 193 4.63 7.41 5.83
N TRP A 194 4.80 6.61 4.77
CA TRP A 194 4.80 5.13 4.89
C TRP A 194 5.87 4.39 4.07
N ILE A 195 6.35 4.98 2.95
CA ILE A 195 7.29 4.32 2.04
C ILE A 195 8.61 3.97 2.73
N GLU A 196 9.10 4.84 3.61
CA GLU A 196 10.35 4.64 4.34
C GLU A 196 10.27 3.45 5.29
N GLN A 197 9.09 3.21 5.90
CA GLN A 197 8.84 2.05 6.76
C GLN A 197 8.85 0.76 5.94
N VAL A 198 8.16 0.73 4.80
CA VAL A 198 8.15 -0.45 3.92
C VAL A 198 9.54 -0.74 3.37
N GLN A 199 10.30 0.30 3.02
CA GLN A 199 11.69 0.16 2.61
C GLN A 199 12.57 -0.42 3.74
N ALA A 200 12.44 0.06 4.97
CA ALA A 200 13.19 -0.47 6.10
C ALA A 200 12.87 -1.94 6.37
N ILE A 201 11.60 -2.33 6.26
CA ILE A 201 11.17 -3.74 6.38
C ILE A 201 11.77 -4.58 5.24
N GLU A 202 11.67 -4.15 3.99
CA GLU A 202 12.24 -4.87 2.84
C GLU A 202 13.75 -5.08 3.00
N GLN A 203 14.48 -4.04 3.42
CA GLN A 203 15.92 -4.12 3.64
C GLN A 203 16.28 -5.11 4.74
N TYR A 204 15.54 -5.10 5.85
CA TYR A 204 15.75 -6.05 6.92
C TYR A 204 15.53 -7.49 6.45
N VAL A 205 14.39 -7.74 5.78
CA VAL A 205 13.96 -9.08 5.37
C VAL A 205 14.86 -9.67 4.27
N ASN A 206 15.51 -8.83 3.45
CA ASN A 206 16.31 -9.28 2.30
C ASN A 206 17.83 -9.14 2.48
N VAL A 207 18.32 -8.38 3.46
CA VAL A 207 19.76 -8.05 3.55
C VAL A 207 20.31 -8.25 4.95
N GLU A 208 19.64 -7.71 5.97
CA GLU A 208 20.20 -7.69 7.32
C GLU A 208 19.94 -8.98 8.09
N ALA A 209 18.80 -9.64 7.85
CA ALA A 209 18.39 -10.79 8.64
C ALA A 209 18.91 -12.15 8.12
N VAL A 210 19.71 -12.15 7.05
CA VAL A 210 20.32 -13.33 6.42
C VAL A 210 21.84 -13.41 6.69
N GLN A 211 22.43 -12.39 7.32
CA GLN A 211 23.86 -12.31 7.67
C GLN A 211 24.15 -12.85 9.06
#